data_AF-A0A914F060-F1
#
_entry.id   AF-A0A914F060-F1
#
_cell.length_a   1.000
_cell.length_b   1.000
_cell.length_c   1.000
_cell.angle_alpha   90.00
_cell.angle_beta   90.00
_cell.angle_gamma   90.00
#
_symmetry.space_group_name_H-M   'P 1'
#
loop_
_entity.id
_entity.type
_entity.pdbx_description
1 polymer ?
#
loop_
_entity_poly.entity_id
_entity_poly.type
_entity_poly.pdbx_seq_one_letter_code
_entity_poly.pdbx_strand_id
1 'polypeptide(L)'
;MFASGQNSTDPECFQQCNEEWKQDFEKDLQISCSDFYDFPFHPKILQYNDFIKYCKIAEKQTKCYIKKCGDESADRVFSPSNFLCQFKRSQFLTARPCLEDTEPITFLKCDHACHAKAAQEAKEMNRAHLGKVFTNNELDKYERELSLLCSFQECYRDCHKPILEESCSKALADATIDLIQAYVQWHATDIYDWHILSENVDKLPESCSRLTGYNPNEDPVLKIMNNIA
;
A
#
# COMPACT_ATOMS: atom_id res chain seq x y z
N MET A 1 6.86 -0.28 5.91
CA MET A 1 6.71 -1.02 7.18
C MET A 1 7.41 -0.25 8.28
N PHE A 2 6.80 -0.18 9.45
CA PHE A 2 7.41 0.38 10.64
C PHE A 2 7.59 -0.73 11.69
N ALA A 3 8.79 -0.84 12.26
CA ALA A 3 9.08 -1.78 13.33
C ALA A 3 9.11 -1.00 14.66
N SER A 4 8.06 -1.14 15.47
CA SER A 4 8.03 -0.57 16.81
C SER A 4 9.05 -1.28 17.68
N GLY A 5 9.94 -0.53 18.33
CA GLY A 5 10.92 -1.10 19.26
C GLY A 5 10.31 -1.70 20.55
N GLN A 6 8.99 -1.59 20.73
CA GLN A 6 8.25 -2.30 21.76
C GLN A 6 7.86 -3.69 21.23
N ASN A 7 8.17 -4.74 22.00
CA ASN A 7 7.83 -6.15 21.73
C ASN A 7 8.66 -6.94 20.71
N SER A 8 9.99 -6.88 20.80
CA SER A 8 10.86 -7.93 20.22
C SER A 8 10.91 -7.99 18.68
N THR A 9 10.28 -7.06 17.97
CA THR A 9 10.38 -6.91 16.52
C THR A 9 11.78 -6.40 16.16
N ASP A 10 12.61 -7.27 15.59
CA ASP A 10 13.95 -6.95 15.10
C ASP A 10 13.87 -6.26 13.73
N PRO A 11 14.09 -4.93 13.63
CA PRO A 11 13.99 -4.20 12.37
C PRO A 11 15.01 -4.70 11.33
N GLU A 12 16.15 -5.22 11.78
CA GLU A 12 17.17 -5.78 10.89
C GLU A 12 16.68 -7.08 10.25
N CYS A 13 15.95 -7.93 10.98
CA CYS A 13 15.34 -9.14 10.42
C CYS A 13 14.36 -8.81 9.29
N PHE A 14 13.43 -7.87 9.51
CA PHE A 14 12.48 -7.45 8.47
C PHE A 14 13.20 -6.84 7.26
N GLN A 15 14.24 -6.03 7.50
CA GLN A 15 15.04 -5.46 6.42
C GLN A 15 15.74 -6.56 5.61
N GLN A 16 16.31 -7.58 6.25
CA GLN A 16 16.92 -8.73 5.56
C GLN A 16 15.90 -9.49 4.71
N CYS A 17 14.70 -9.74 5.23
CA CYS A 17 13.62 -10.33 4.44
C CYS A 17 13.24 -9.46 3.23
N ASN A 18 13.28 -8.12 3.35
CA ASN A 18 13.03 -7.19 2.25
C ASN A 18 14.15 -7.19 1.20
N GLU A 19 15.40 -7.30 1.62
CA GLU A 19 16.52 -7.43 0.68
C GLU A 19 16.51 -8.78 -0.06
N GLU A 20 16.17 -9.89 0.62
CA GLU A 20 15.96 -11.19 -0.04
C GLU A 20 14.82 -11.12 -1.07
N TRP A 21 13.69 -10.51 -0.69
CA TRP A 21 12.56 -10.28 -1.60
C TRP A 21 12.98 -9.45 -2.80
N LYS A 22 13.73 -8.36 -2.59
CA LYS A 22 14.19 -7.46 -3.65
C LYS A 22 15.06 -8.20 -4.67
N GLN A 23 16.01 -9.01 -4.21
CA GLN A 23 16.88 -9.79 -5.09
C GLN A 23 16.09 -10.80 -5.93
N ASP A 24 15.14 -11.52 -5.33
CA ASP A 24 14.29 -12.45 -6.04
C ASP A 24 13.36 -11.72 -7.04
N PHE A 25 12.79 -10.58 -6.62
CA PHE A 25 11.92 -9.74 -7.42
C PHE A 25 12.62 -9.26 -8.69
N GLU A 26 13.77 -8.62 -8.55
CA GLU A 26 14.52 -8.07 -9.69
C GLU A 26 14.98 -9.18 -10.65
N LYS A 27 15.35 -10.34 -10.11
CA LYS A 27 15.76 -11.51 -10.90
C LYS A 27 14.61 -12.13 -11.69
N ASP A 28 13.48 -12.39 -11.04
CA ASP A 28 12.39 -13.19 -11.63
C ASP A 28 11.47 -12.34 -12.52
N LEU A 29 11.31 -11.06 -12.19
CA LEU A 29 10.54 -10.10 -12.98
C LEU A 29 11.39 -9.28 -13.94
N GLN A 30 12.71 -9.29 -13.85
CA GLN A 30 13.59 -8.57 -14.79
C GLN A 30 13.29 -7.06 -14.85
N ILE A 31 12.97 -6.46 -13.70
CA ILE A 31 12.73 -5.03 -13.52
C ILE A 31 13.39 -4.59 -12.21
N SER A 32 14.00 -3.41 -12.17
CA SER A 32 14.56 -2.85 -10.95
C SER A 32 13.46 -2.51 -9.95
N CYS A 33 13.69 -2.72 -8.65
CA CYS A 33 12.76 -2.24 -7.63
C CYS A 33 12.65 -0.70 -7.60
N SER A 34 13.60 0.03 -8.18
CA SER A 34 13.49 1.49 -8.34
C SER A 34 12.41 1.92 -9.33
N ASP A 35 12.09 1.05 -10.30
CA ASP A 35 11.18 1.34 -11.40
C ASP A 35 9.80 0.74 -11.15
N PHE A 36 9.66 -0.04 -10.08
CA PHE A 36 8.43 -0.70 -9.70
C PHE A 36 7.61 0.15 -8.71
N TYR A 37 6.29 0.06 -8.85
CA TYR A 37 5.32 0.63 -7.92
C TYR A 37 4.19 -0.37 -7.66
N ASP A 38 3.80 -0.53 -6.40
CA ASP A 38 2.70 -1.43 -6.04
C ASP A 38 1.33 -0.86 -6.43
N PHE A 39 1.17 0.46 -6.32
CA PHE A 39 -0.07 1.18 -6.66
C PHE A 39 0.25 2.24 -7.71
N PRO A 40 -0.52 2.36 -8.80
CA PRO A 40 -1.84 1.76 -9.13
C PRO A 40 -1.78 0.36 -9.79
N PHE A 41 -0.82 -0.48 -9.42
CA PHE A 41 -0.46 -1.75 -10.06
C PHE A 41 0.38 -1.59 -11.32
N HIS A 42 1.70 -1.78 -11.17
CA HIS A 42 2.64 -1.68 -12.29
C HIS A 42 2.30 -2.65 -13.44
N PRO A 43 2.47 -2.26 -14.73
CA PRO A 43 2.22 -3.10 -15.92
C PRO A 43 2.75 -4.52 -15.82
N LYS A 44 3.93 -4.64 -15.21
CA LYS A 44 4.60 -5.92 -14.98
C LYS A 44 3.74 -6.92 -14.23
N ILE A 45 3.00 -6.49 -13.21
CA ILE A 45 2.10 -7.37 -12.45
C ILE A 45 0.70 -7.47 -13.07
N LEU A 46 0.37 -6.63 -14.05
CA LEU A 46 -0.84 -6.78 -14.86
C LEU A 46 -0.72 -7.94 -15.84
N GLN A 47 0.48 -8.39 -16.21
CA GLN A 47 0.66 -9.59 -17.03
C GLN A 47 0.49 -10.86 -16.19
N TYR A 48 -0.40 -11.78 -16.61
CA TYR A 48 -0.76 -12.96 -15.81
C TYR A 48 0.46 -13.81 -15.37
N ASN A 49 1.39 -14.10 -16.28
CA ASN A 49 2.55 -14.92 -15.94
C ASN A 49 3.45 -14.27 -14.89
N ASP A 50 3.64 -12.95 -14.99
CA ASP A 50 4.46 -12.19 -14.05
C ASP A 50 3.71 -11.94 -12.73
N PHE A 51 2.38 -11.83 -12.74
CA PHE A 51 1.55 -11.86 -11.54
C PHE A 51 1.74 -13.15 -10.73
N ILE A 52 1.80 -14.32 -11.39
CA ILE A 52 2.06 -15.59 -10.69
C ILE A 52 3.44 -15.58 -10.01
N LYS A 53 4.47 -15.06 -10.69
CA LYS A 53 5.82 -14.93 -10.12
C LYS A 53 5.81 -13.96 -8.93
N TYR A 54 5.20 -12.77 -9.09
CA TYR A 54 5.04 -11.78 -8.03
C TYR A 54 4.42 -12.41 -6.78
N CYS A 55 3.34 -13.17 -6.94
CA CYS A 55 2.69 -13.84 -5.81
C CYS A 55 3.55 -14.92 -5.14
N LYS A 56 4.35 -15.65 -5.90
CA LYS A 56 5.27 -16.65 -5.33
C LYS A 56 6.39 -15.98 -4.52
N ILE A 57 6.91 -14.87 -5.03
CA ILE A 57 7.97 -14.09 -4.37
C ILE A 57 7.42 -13.43 -3.09
N ALA A 58 6.21 -12.88 -3.17
CA ALA A 58 5.49 -12.34 -2.02
C ALA A 58 5.24 -13.40 -0.94
N GLU A 59 4.78 -14.60 -1.32
CA GLU A 59 4.57 -15.69 -0.37
C GLU A 59 5.86 -16.08 0.34
N LYS A 60 7.00 -16.06 -0.36
CA LYS A 60 8.32 -16.30 0.24
C LYS A 60 8.68 -15.20 1.26
N GLN A 61 8.40 -13.93 0.95
CA GLN A 61 8.61 -12.81 1.87
C GLN A 61 7.73 -12.93 3.12
N THR A 62 6.44 -13.19 2.97
CA THR A 62 5.52 -13.40 4.11
C THR A 62 6.00 -14.56 5.00
N LYS A 63 6.44 -15.67 4.39
CA LYS A 63 7.05 -16.79 5.14
C LYS A 63 8.36 -16.41 5.84
N CYS A 64 9.13 -15.48 5.29
CA CYS A 64 10.35 -14.96 5.91
C CYS A 64 9.99 -14.20 7.20
N TYR A 65 9.03 -13.29 7.16
CA TYR A 65 8.57 -12.57 8.34
C TYR A 65 8.07 -13.50 9.45
N ILE A 66 7.23 -14.49 9.10
CA ILE A 66 6.70 -15.46 10.08
C ILE A 66 7.81 -16.30 10.68
N LYS A 67 8.64 -16.92 9.84
CA LYS A 67 9.59 -17.96 10.30
C LYS A 67 10.89 -17.42 10.84
N LYS A 68 11.39 -16.30 10.30
CA LYS A 68 12.66 -15.70 10.71
C LYS A 68 12.46 -14.58 11.72
N CYS A 69 11.43 -13.74 11.53
CA CYS A 69 11.22 -12.56 12.36
C CYS A 69 10.14 -12.73 13.44
N GLY A 70 9.46 -13.88 13.47
CA GLY A 70 8.45 -14.21 14.50
C GLY A 70 7.14 -13.45 14.35
N ASP A 71 6.88 -12.82 13.20
CA ASP A 71 5.63 -12.12 12.94
C ASP A 71 4.54 -13.09 12.47
N GLU A 72 3.84 -13.69 13.42
CA GLU A 72 2.73 -14.62 13.14
C GLU A 72 1.51 -13.95 12.49
N SER A 73 1.48 -12.62 12.40
CA SER A 73 0.38 -11.86 11.79
C SER A 73 0.62 -11.50 10.32
N ALA A 74 1.84 -11.73 9.80
CA ALA A 74 2.27 -11.26 8.48
C ALA A 74 1.39 -11.73 7.31
N ASP A 75 0.66 -12.84 7.44
CA ASP A 75 -0.26 -13.37 6.42
C ASP A 75 -1.70 -12.81 6.53
N ARG A 76 -1.99 -12.03 7.58
CA ARG A 76 -3.31 -11.46 7.88
C ARG A 76 -3.37 -9.95 7.80
N VAL A 77 -2.21 -9.29 7.90
CA VAL A 77 -2.08 -7.83 7.77
C VAL A 77 -2.07 -7.39 6.31
N PHE A 78 -2.38 -6.12 6.08
CA PHE A 78 -2.31 -5.58 4.73
C PHE A 78 -0.85 -5.51 4.26
N SER A 79 -0.63 -6.04 3.07
CA SER A 79 0.47 -5.64 2.21
C SER A 79 -0.08 -5.61 0.79
N PRO A 80 0.51 -4.81 -0.12
CA PRO A 80 0.06 -4.79 -1.50
C PRO A 80 0.01 -6.18 -2.13
N SER A 81 0.99 -7.02 -1.77
CA SER A 81 1.09 -8.38 -2.26
C SER A 81 0.08 -9.33 -1.60
N ASN A 82 -0.16 -9.27 -0.28
CA ASN A 82 -1.22 -10.06 0.37
C ASN A 82 -2.59 -9.70 -0.20
N PHE A 83 -2.85 -8.40 -0.41
CA PHE A 83 -4.09 -7.93 -1.01
C PHE A 83 -4.34 -8.55 -2.37
N LEU A 84 -3.37 -8.48 -3.28
CA LEU A 84 -3.51 -9.00 -4.64
C LEU A 84 -3.43 -10.53 -4.72
N CYS A 85 -2.54 -11.15 -3.96
CA CYS A 85 -2.22 -12.56 -4.12
C CYS A 85 -3.09 -13.49 -3.28
N GLN A 86 -3.64 -12.99 -2.18
CA GLN A 86 -4.42 -13.77 -1.22
C GLN A 86 -5.85 -13.23 -1.06
N PHE A 87 -6.01 -11.97 -0.66
CA PHE A 87 -7.32 -11.46 -0.21
C PHE A 87 -8.29 -11.15 -1.36
N LYS A 88 -7.79 -10.56 -2.44
CA LYS A 88 -8.57 -10.08 -3.59
C LYS A 88 -8.12 -10.69 -4.91
N ARG A 89 -7.47 -11.86 -4.88
CA ARG A 89 -6.91 -12.53 -6.06
C ARG A 89 -7.92 -12.68 -7.20
N SER A 90 -9.12 -13.17 -6.91
CA SER A 90 -10.15 -13.35 -7.93
C SER A 90 -10.58 -12.01 -8.53
N GLN A 91 -10.80 -10.99 -7.68
CA GLN A 91 -11.21 -9.66 -8.10
C GLN A 91 -10.12 -8.99 -8.94
N PHE A 92 -8.86 -9.12 -8.56
CA PHE A 92 -7.73 -8.65 -9.36
C PHE A 92 -7.71 -9.31 -10.73
N LEU A 93 -7.80 -10.65 -10.80
CA LEU A 93 -7.80 -11.35 -12.08
C LEU A 93 -8.98 -10.97 -12.98
N THR A 94 -10.14 -10.65 -12.38
CA THR A 94 -11.30 -10.11 -13.11
C THR A 94 -11.04 -8.69 -13.63
N ALA A 95 -10.48 -7.80 -12.82
CA ALA A 95 -10.23 -6.39 -13.18
C ALA A 95 -9.00 -6.20 -14.10
N ARG A 96 -8.06 -7.14 -14.07
CA ARG A 96 -6.75 -7.10 -14.76
C ARG A 96 -6.84 -6.64 -16.23
N PRO A 97 -7.76 -7.13 -17.08
CA PRO A 97 -7.81 -6.70 -18.47
C PRO A 97 -8.09 -5.19 -18.61
N CYS A 98 -8.99 -4.63 -17.79
CA CYS A 98 -9.28 -3.19 -17.84
C CYS A 98 -8.14 -2.35 -17.27
N LEU A 99 -7.46 -2.83 -16.22
CA LEU A 99 -6.23 -2.20 -15.73
C LEU A 99 -5.15 -2.19 -16.82
N GLU A 100 -4.96 -3.31 -17.52
CA GLU A 100 -3.97 -3.46 -18.61
C GLU A 100 -4.29 -2.53 -19.79
N ASP A 101 -5.56 -2.43 -20.19
CA ASP A 101 -6.00 -1.56 -21.28
C ASP A 101 -5.90 -0.07 -20.94
N THR A 102 -6.06 0.31 -19.66
CA THR A 102 -6.07 1.71 -19.22
C THR A 102 -4.73 2.24 -18.74
N GLU A 103 -3.78 1.38 -18.38
CA GLU A 103 -2.51 1.78 -17.76
C GLU A 103 -1.75 2.88 -18.53
N PRO A 104 -1.58 2.84 -19.87
CA PRO A 104 -0.84 3.88 -20.56
C PRO A 104 -1.50 5.25 -20.42
N ILE A 105 -2.84 5.30 -20.44
CA ILE A 105 -3.61 6.53 -20.34
C ILE A 105 -3.56 7.06 -18.91
N THR A 106 -3.68 6.19 -17.92
CA THR A 106 -3.75 6.56 -16.51
C THR A 106 -2.38 6.97 -16.00
N PHE A 107 -1.31 6.32 -16.46
CA PHE A 107 0.05 6.78 -16.26
C PHE A 107 0.24 8.21 -16.81
N LEU A 108 -0.16 8.47 -18.06
CA LEU A 108 0.01 9.80 -18.66
C LEU A 108 -0.86 10.89 -18.03
N LYS A 109 -2.11 10.58 -17.65
CA LYS A 109 -3.07 11.58 -17.16
C LYS A 109 -3.03 11.78 -15.65
N CYS A 110 -2.79 10.72 -14.87
CA CYS A 110 -2.96 10.75 -13.43
C CYS A 110 -1.64 10.79 -12.68
N ASP A 111 -0.64 10.02 -13.11
CA ASP A 111 0.60 9.81 -12.34
C ASP A 111 1.32 11.13 -11.99
N HIS A 112 1.69 11.91 -13.02
CA HIS A 112 2.42 13.14 -12.83
C HIS A 112 1.63 14.18 -12.00
N ALA A 113 0.33 14.34 -12.32
CA ALA A 113 -0.53 15.29 -11.62
C ALA A 113 -0.72 14.92 -10.15
N CYS A 114 -0.88 13.63 -9.85
CA CYS A 114 -1.06 13.16 -8.49
C CYS A 114 0.23 13.16 -7.68
N HIS A 115 1.39 12.87 -8.30
CA HIS A 115 2.68 13.09 -7.66
C HIS A 115 2.92 14.56 -7.33
N ALA A 116 2.61 15.47 -8.25
CA ALA A 116 2.74 16.91 -8.01
C ALA A 116 1.81 17.37 -6.88
N LYS A 117 0.55 16.89 -6.85
CA LYS A 117 -0.41 17.19 -5.78
C LYS A 117 0.07 16.66 -4.43
N ALA A 118 0.52 15.41 -4.36
CA ALA A 118 1.05 14.84 -3.12
C ALA A 118 2.30 15.57 -2.64
N ALA A 119 3.21 15.95 -3.55
CA ALA A 119 4.44 16.67 -3.20
C ALA A 119 4.20 18.08 -2.67
N GLN A 120 3.13 18.77 -3.11
CA GLN A 120 2.78 20.09 -2.55
C GLN A 120 2.47 20.02 -1.05
N GLU A 121 2.02 18.87 -0.57
CA GLU A 121 1.71 18.63 0.85
C GLU A 121 2.96 18.25 1.67
N ALA A 122 4.10 17.92 1.01
CA ALA A 122 5.33 17.51 1.68
C ALA A 122 6.50 18.51 1.46
N LYS A 123 7.07 19.01 2.57
CA LYS A 123 8.10 20.09 2.54
C LYS A 123 9.51 19.68 2.09
N GLU A 124 9.83 18.38 1.96
CA GLU A 124 11.16 17.89 1.55
C GLU A 124 11.05 16.67 0.63
N MET A 125 12.02 16.48 -0.30
CA MET A 125 11.98 15.47 -1.37
C MET A 125 12.80 14.19 -1.15
N ASN A 126 13.51 14.02 -0.03
CA ASN A 126 14.27 12.78 0.18
C ASN A 126 13.31 11.61 0.47
N ARG A 127 13.07 10.79 -0.56
CA ARG A 127 12.17 9.63 -0.50
C ARG A 127 12.88 8.42 0.08
N ALA A 128 12.17 7.61 0.85
CA ALA A 128 12.64 6.28 1.19
C ALA A 128 12.59 5.34 -0.04
N HIS A 129 13.46 4.35 -0.07
CA HIS A 129 13.41 3.29 -1.08
C HIS A 129 12.33 2.25 -0.72
N LEU A 130 11.83 1.55 -1.73
CA LEU A 130 10.87 0.46 -1.55
C LEU A 130 11.45 -0.63 -0.64
N GLY A 131 10.68 -1.10 0.33
CA GLY A 131 11.11 -2.11 1.29
C GLY A 131 11.92 -1.57 2.49
N LYS A 132 12.10 -0.25 2.63
CA LYS A 132 12.70 0.33 3.84
C LYS A 132 11.85 0.01 5.08
N VAL A 133 12.49 -0.52 6.10
CA VAL A 133 11.93 -0.66 7.45
C VAL A 133 12.28 0.58 8.27
N PHE A 134 11.26 1.26 8.78
CA PHE A 134 11.42 2.42 9.67
C PHE A 134 11.46 1.97 11.13
N THR A 135 12.16 2.75 11.95
CA THR A 135 12.26 2.51 13.40
C THR A 135 11.72 3.73 14.17
N ASN A 136 11.61 3.61 15.50
CA ASN A 136 11.14 4.69 16.38
C ASN A 136 11.83 6.04 16.15
N ASN A 137 13.13 6.04 15.81
CA ASN A 137 13.89 7.27 15.56
C ASN A 137 13.60 7.90 14.19
N GLU A 138 12.84 7.22 13.33
CA GLU A 138 12.48 7.65 11.97
C GLU A 138 10.96 7.86 11.82
N LEU A 139 10.20 7.98 12.93
CA LEU A 139 8.74 8.10 12.91
C LEU A 139 8.27 9.28 12.06
N ASP A 140 8.82 10.48 12.24
CA ASP A 140 8.41 11.65 11.46
C ASP A 140 8.66 11.47 9.95
N LYS A 141 9.70 10.70 9.59
CA LYS A 141 9.99 10.35 8.21
C LYS A 141 8.98 9.33 7.67
N TYR A 142 8.62 8.35 8.49
CA TYR A 142 7.57 7.37 8.15
C TYR A 142 6.22 8.08 7.92
N GLU A 143 5.81 8.97 8.82
CA GLU A 143 4.56 9.73 8.68
C GLU A 143 4.55 10.61 7.43
N ARG A 144 5.70 11.21 7.07
CA ARG A 144 5.82 11.94 5.80
C ARG A 144 5.62 11.03 4.59
N GLU A 145 6.21 9.83 4.58
CA GLU A 145 6.03 8.88 3.48
C GLU A 145 4.59 8.38 3.38
N LEU A 146 3.92 8.15 4.52
CA LEU A 146 2.50 7.81 4.58
C LEU A 146 1.63 8.94 4.03
N SER A 147 1.88 10.18 4.46
CA SER A 147 1.15 11.36 3.96
C SER A 147 1.21 11.45 2.43
N LEU A 148 2.42 11.33 1.86
CA LEU A 148 2.64 11.34 0.42
C LEU A 148 1.92 10.18 -0.28
N LEU A 149 1.96 8.98 0.29
CA LEU A 149 1.34 7.80 -0.27
C LEU A 149 -0.19 7.88 -0.28
N CYS A 150 -0.80 8.27 0.84
CA CYS A 150 -2.25 8.42 0.97
C CYS A 150 -2.78 9.54 0.06
N SER A 151 -2.11 10.69 -0.01
CA SER A 151 -2.50 11.77 -0.93
C SER A 151 -2.41 11.36 -2.40
N PHE A 152 -1.37 10.60 -2.76
CA PHE A 152 -1.25 10.03 -4.10
C PHE A 152 -2.37 9.02 -4.39
N GLN A 153 -2.65 8.10 -3.45
CA GLN A 153 -3.70 7.08 -3.57
C GLN A 153 -5.09 7.70 -3.75
N GLU A 154 -5.42 8.72 -2.95
CA GLU A 154 -6.66 9.49 -3.06
C GLU A 154 -6.78 10.12 -4.45
N CYS A 155 -5.77 10.88 -4.86
CA CYS A 155 -5.77 11.57 -6.14
C CYS A 155 -5.87 10.60 -7.32
N TYR A 156 -5.06 9.55 -7.33
CA TYR A 156 -4.97 8.64 -8.45
C TYR A 156 -6.28 7.86 -8.61
N ARG A 157 -6.86 7.37 -7.51
CA ARG A 157 -8.17 6.72 -7.51
C ARG A 157 -9.23 7.60 -8.18
N ASP A 158 -9.30 8.86 -7.78
CA ASP A 158 -10.31 9.80 -8.29
C ASP A 158 -10.07 10.15 -9.76
N CYS A 159 -8.81 10.28 -10.17
CA CYS A 159 -8.42 10.53 -11.57
C CYS A 159 -8.66 9.31 -12.48
N HIS A 160 -8.43 8.10 -11.97
CA HIS A 160 -8.51 6.85 -12.73
C HIS A 160 -9.97 6.47 -13.02
N LYS A 161 -10.89 6.74 -12.10
CA LYS A 161 -12.31 6.38 -12.22
C LYS A 161 -12.95 6.77 -13.57
N PRO A 162 -12.94 8.04 -14.03
CA PRO A 162 -13.54 8.39 -15.31
C PRO A 162 -12.87 7.69 -16.51
N ILE A 163 -11.57 7.41 -16.44
CA ILE A 163 -10.85 6.70 -17.50
C ILE A 163 -11.35 5.25 -17.62
N LEU A 164 -11.59 4.59 -16.48
CA LEU A 164 -12.16 3.23 -16.44
C LEU A 164 -13.58 3.20 -17.02
N GLU A 165 -14.42 4.16 -16.64
CA GLU A 165 -15.81 4.28 -17.11
C GLU A 165 -15.88 4.53 -18.63
N GLU A 166 -14.91 5.25 -19.20
CA GLU A 166 -14.83 5.52 -20.64
C GLU A 166 -14.21 4.37 -21.46
N SER A 167 -13.25 3.64 -20.87
CA SER A 167 -12.41 2.70 -21.63
C SER A 167 -12.88 1.25 -21.54
N CYS A 168 -13.61 0.89 -20.50
CA CYS A 168 -13.99 -0.49 -20.21
C CYS A 168 -15.50 -0.69 -20.26
N SER A 169 -15.95 -1.93 -20.47
CA SER A 169 -17.38 -2.25 -20.31
C SER A 169 -17.84 -1.92 -18.90
N LYS A 170 -19.09 -1.46 -18.73
CA LYS A 170 -19.61 -1.02 -17.42
C LYS A 170 -19.33 -2.01 -16.29
N ALA A 171 -19.61 -3.30 -16.48
CA ALA A 171 -19.39 -4.31 -15.45
C ALA A 171 -17.90 -4.46 -15.06
N LEU A 172 -17.01 -4.33 -16.03
CA LEU A 172 -15.57 -4.43 -15.81
C LEU A 172 -14.99 -3.16 -15.18
N ALA A 173 -15.47 -1.99 -15.60
CA ALA A 173 -15.15 -0.71 -14.99
C ALA A 173 -15.58 -0.70 -13.51
N ASP A 174 -16.83 -1.06 -13.22
CA ASP A 174 -17.38 -1.15 -11.86
C ASP A 174 -16.52 -2.10 -10.99
N ALA A 175 -16.19 -3.30 -11.49
CA ALA A 175 -15.33 -4.25 -10.77
C ALA A 175 -13.90 -3.72 -10.52
N THR A 176 -13.36 -2.94 -11.45
CA THR A 176 -12.00 -2.37 -11.35
C THR A 176 -11.98 -1.21 -10.36
N ILE A 177 -13.00 -0.34 -10.40
CA ILE A 177 -13.19 0.74 -9.44
C ILE A 177 -13.32 0.17 -8.03
N ASP A 178 -14.13 -0.88 -7.84
CA ASP A 178 -14.31 -1.53 -6.54
C ASP A 178 -12.99 -2.11 -6.00
N LEU A 179 -12.16 -2.70 -6.87
CA LEU A 179 -10.84 -3.22 -6.48
C LEU A 179 -9.90 -2.10 -6.03
N ILE A 180 -9.81 -1.01 -6.78
CA ILE A 180 -8.96 0.14 -6.45
C ILE A 180 -9.44 0.80 -5.16
N GLN A 181 -10.75 1.00 -5.00
CA GLN A 181 -11.36 1.52 -3.79
C GLN A 181 -11.01 0.63 -2.59
N ALA A 182 -11.16 -0.69 -2.73
CA ALA A 182 -10.84 -1.64 -1.68
C ALA A 182 -9.34 -1.63 -1.31
N TYR A 183 -8.44 -1.49 -2.29
CA TYR A 183 -7.00 -1.38 -2.03
C TYR A 183 -6.70 -0.16 -1.17
N VAL A 184 -7.21 1.01 -1.58
CA VAL A 184 -6.96 2.28 -0.90
C VAL A 184 -7.56 2.27 0.52
N GLN A 185 -8.78 1.76 0.67
CA GLN A 185 -9.43 1.68 1.98
C GLN A 185 -8.73 0.70 2.92
N TRP A 186 -8.42 -0.52 2.47
CA TRP A 186 -7.75 -1.51 3.32
C TRP A 186 -6.36 -1.06 3.76
N HIS A 187 -5.62 -0.42 2.87
CA HIS A 187 -4.34 0.16 3.21
C HIS A 187 -4.47 1.27 4.25
N ALA A 188 -5.43 2.19 4.08
CA ALA A 188 -5.69 3.26 5.04
C ALA A 188 -6.15 2.72 6.40
N THR A 189 -7.02 1.71 6.43
CA THR A 189 -7.47 1.05 7.67
C THR A 189 -6.31 0.37 8.38
N ASP A 190 -5.44 -0.37 7.67
CA ASP A 190 -4.26 -1.01 8.28
C ASP A 190 -3.30 0.02 8.90
N ILE A 191 -3.08 1.14 8.20
CA ILE A 191 -2.33 2.29 8.75
C ILE A 191 -3.01 2.83 10.02
N TYR A 192 -4.32 3.06 9.99
CA TYR A 192 -5.07 3.58 11.15
C TYR A 192 -4.99 2.64 12.35
N ASP A 193 -5.25 1.35 12.13
CA ASP A 193 -5.20 0.33 13.18
C ASP A 193 -3.79 0.26 13.80
N TRP A 194 -2.74 0.36 12.98
CA TRP A 194 -1.37 0.44 13.49
C TRP A 194 -1.14 1.69 14.36
N HIS A 195 -1.68 2.85 13.98
CA HIS A 195 -1.56 4.08 14.79
C HIS A 195 -2.30 3.97 16.13
N ILE A 196 -3.47 3.33 16.15
CA ILE A 196 -4.22 3.05 17.39
C ILE A 196 -3.43 2.10 18.29
N LEU A 197 -2.95 0.99 17.74
CA LEU A 197 -2.22 -0.05 18.49
C LEU A 197 -0.85 0.41 18.99
N SER A 198 -0.24 1.39 18.33
CA SER A 198 1.06 1.95 18.72
C SER A 198 0.95 3.23 19.56
N GLU A 199 -0.26 3.65 19.93
CA GLU A 199 -0.53 4.89 20.69
C GLU A 199 -0.03 6.16 19.97
N ASN A 200 0.00 6.15 18.63
CA ASN A 200 0.45 7.27 17.79
C ASN A 200 -0.69 7.92 16.99
N VAL A 201 -1.95 7.72 17.35
CA VAL A 201 -3.12 8.24 16.58
C VAL A 201 -3.04 9.73 16.26
N ASP A 202 -2.49 10.55 17.17
CA ASP A 202 -2.32 11.99 16.98
C ASP A 202 -1.32 12.35 15.87
N LYS A 203 -0.49 11.40 15.43
CA LYS A 203 0.48 11.56 14.35
C LYS A 203 -0.01 11.06 12.99
N LEU A 204 -1.17 10.41 12.94
CA LEU A 204 -1.75 9.91 11.70
C LEU A 204 -1.91 11.05 10.69
N PRO A 205 -1.34 10.93 9.46
CA PRO A 205 -1.50 11.95 8.44
C PRO A 205 -2.97 12.13 8.08
N GLU A 206 -3.41 13.38 7.99
CA GLU A 206 -4.80 13.72 7.64
C GLU A 206 -5.23 13.07 6.32
N SER A 207 -4.32 13.01 5.33
CA SER A 207 -4.58 12.35 4.05
C SER A 207 -4.88 10.86 4.19
N CYS A 208 -4.23 10.16 5.12
CA CYS A 208 -4.56 8.77 5.43
C CYS A 208 -5.88 8.68 6.22
N SER A 209 -6.10 9.57 7.19
CA SER A 209 -7.33 9.58 7.99
C SER A 209 -8.58 9.76 7.12
N ARG A 210 -8.56 10.59 6.07
CA ARG A 210 -9.71 10.78 5.17
C ARG A 210 -10.07 9.51 4.39
N LEU A 211 -9.09 8.64 4.13
CA LEU A 211 -9.26 7.44 3.31
C LEU A 211 -9.83 6.25 4.06
N THR A 212 -9.74 6.25 5.40
CA THR A 212 -10.30 5.16 6.23
C THR A 212 -11.83 5.13 6.20
N GLY A 213 -12.47 6.27 5.90
CA GLY A 213 -13.92 6.43 6.06
C GLY A 213 -14.37 6.53 7.52
N TYR A 214 -13.44 6.52 8.48
CA TYR A 214 -13.75 6.75 9.90
C TYR A 214 -13.96 8.24 10.17
N ASN A 215 -15.05 8.55 10.88
CA ASN A 215 -15.28 9.86 11.47
C ASN A 215 -14.87 9.78 12.95
N PRO A 216 -13.82 10.49 13.40
CA PRO A 216 -13.35 10.45 14.79
C PRO A 216 -14.44 10.81 15.82
N ASN A 217 -15.47 11.56 15.40
CA ASN A 217 -16.60 11.95 16.26
C ASN A 217 -17.61 10.80 16.51
N GLU A 218 -17.54 9.73 15.72
CA GLU A 218 -18.45 8.58 15.77
C GLU A 218 -17.80 7.31 16.30
N ASP A 219 -16.48 7.29 16.48
CA ASP A 219 -15.74 6.12 16.98
C ASP A 219 -15.92 5.92 18.51
N PRO A 220 -16.57 4.83 18.95
CA PRO A 220 -16.74 4.53 20.37
C PRO A 220 -15.42 4.31 21.11
N VAL A 221 -14.37 3.82 20.44
CA VAL A 221 -13.07 3.50 21.05
C VAL A 221 -12.32 4.78 21.41
N LEU A 222 -12.29 5.76 20.50
CA LEU A 222 -11.71 7.08 20.78
C LEU A 222 -12.49 7.85 21.86
N LYS A 223 -13.83 7.69 21.92
CA LYS A 223 -14.64 8.23 23.03
C LYS A 223 -14.28 7.59 24.37
N ILE A 224 -13.98 6.30 24.40
CA ILE A 224 -13.56 5.63 25.64
C ILE A 224 -12.18 6.11 26.06
N MET A 225 -11.22 6.21 25.14
CA MET A 225 -9.86 6.69 25.44
C MET A 225 -9.85 8.14 25.94
N ASN A 226 -10.64 9.03 25.34
CA ASN A 226 -10.76 10.43 25.76
C ASN A 226 -11.56 10.64 27.05
N ASN A 227 -12.36 9.66 27.48
CA ASN A 227 -13.10 9.72 28.75
C ASN A 227 -12.34 9.09 29.93
N ILE A 228 -11.15 8.53 29.69
CA ILE A 228 -10.26 7.95 30.72
C ILE A 228 -9.11 8.92 31.08
N ALA A 229 -9.01 10.07 30.41
CA ALA A 229 -8.07 11.15 30.72
C ALA A 229 -8.65 12.16 31.74
#